data_AF-A0A1E3SY89-F1
#
_entry.id   AF-A0A1E3SY89-F1
#
_cell.length_a   1.000
_cell.length_b   1.000
_cell.length_c   1.000
_cell.angle_alpha   90.00
_cell.angle_beta   90.00
_cell.angle_gamma   90.00
#
_symmetry.space_group_name_H-M   'P 1'
#
loop_
_entity.id
_entity.type
_entity.pdbx_description
1 polymer ?
#
loop_
_entity_poly.entity_id
_entity_poly.type
_entity_poly.pdbx_seq_one_letter_code
_entity_poly.pdbx_strand_id
1 'polypeptide(L)'
;MLTVINNQADLDRDEVVDALRDLAKRVGVQRVTMRALSAQLGAAVPSVYRHVPCKQAALELVAESVLEEIPTSQDGPWDTRLVELYSNARESILGVPGVANILQAGPESEPARRLDQYSRDLIAQAGLTKSRAAAAHTVLCTYLLGSVALEESRPADEAPRARRQTAAQFRAGLDVIVAGIRSSGQGDV
;
A
#
# COMPACT_ATOMS: atom_id res chain seq x y z
N MET A 1 49.00 -6.28 -1.74
CA MET A 1 48.53 -5.03 -2.39
C MET A 1 47.02 -5.15 -2.54
N LEU A 2 46.25 -4.60 -1.59
CA LEU A 2 44.79 -4.67 -1.62
C LEU A 2 44.27 -3.69 -2.69
N THR A 3 43.60 -4.22 -3.70
CA THR A 3 42.81 -3.41 -4.64
C THR A 3 41.52 -3.00 -3.95
N VAL A 4 41.46 -1.74 -3.52
CA VAL A 4 40.20 -1.08 -3.15
C VAL A 4 39.40 -0.93 -4.43
N ILE A 5 38.38 -1.77 -4.62
CA ILE A 5 37.41 -1.59 -5.70
C ILE A 5 36.53 -0.41 -5.29
N ASN A 6 36.89 0.76 -5.81
CA ASN A 6 36.10 1.97 -5.71
C ASN A 6 34.87 1.82 -6.62
N ASN A 7 33.81 1.16 -6.14
CA ASN A 7 32.57 1.04 -6.89
C ASN A 7 31.65 2.24 -6.61
N GLN A 8 32.03 3.42 -7.12
CA GLN A 8 31.07 4.49 -7.38
C GLN A 8 30.37 4.23 -8.71
N ALA A 9 29.71 3.08 -8.84
CA ALA A 9 28.61 2.97 -9.79
C ALA A 9 27.54 3.95 -9.27
N ASP A 10 27.09 4.86 -10.12
CA ASP A 10 26.06 5.84 -9.75
C ASP A 10 24.83 5.04 -9.30
N LEU A 11 24.39 5.24 -8.06
CA LEU A 11 23.22 4.55 -7.52
C LEU A 11 22.04 4.81 -8.43
N ASP A 12 21.33 3.76 -8.84
CA ASP A 12 20.07 3.95 -9.53
C ASP A 12 18.97 4.33 -8.52
N ARG A 13 18.01 5.15 -8.97
CA ARG A 13 16.83 5.47 -8.17
C ARG A 13 16.06 4.19 -7.82
N ASP A 14 15.96 3.25 -8.75
CA ASP A 14 15.24 2.00 -8.54
C ASP A 14 15.95 1.13 -7.49
N GLU A 15 17.28 1.04 -7.53
CA GLU A 15 18.08 0.36 -6.49
C GLU A 15 17.86 0.97 -5.09
N VAL A 16 17.78 2.30 -5.00
CA VAL A 16 17.51 3.00 -3.74
C VAL A 16 16.11 2.66 -3.22
N VAL A 17 15.10 2.66 -4.10
CA VAL A 17 13.70 2.34 -3.75
C VAL A 17 13.58 0.89 -3.28
N ASP A 18 14.19 -0.06 -4.00
CA ASP A 18 14.17 -1.48 -3.64
C ASP A 18 14.86 -1.74 -2.30
N ALA A 19 16.07 -1.20 -2.11
CA ALA A 19 16.79 -1.34 -0.85
C ALA A 19 16.00 -0.75 0.32
N LEU A 20 15.35 0.39 0.09
CA LEU A 20 14.54 1.06 1.09
C LEU A 20 13.26 0.30 1.42
N ARG A 21 12.57 -0.26 0.42
CA ARG A 21 11.41 -1.13 0.62
C ARG A 21 11.81 -2.37 1.41
N ASP A 22 12.91 -3.02 1.05
CA ASP A 22 13.42 -4.20 1.75
C ASP A 22 13.81 -3.90 3.20
N LEU A 23 14.43 -2.74 3.43
CA LEU A 23 14.72 -2.28 4.78
C LEU A 23 13.43 -2.11 5.57
N ALA A 24 12.44 -1.41 5.00
CA ALA A 24 11.15 -1.16 5.63
C ALA A 24 10.36 -2.45 5.90
N LYS A 25 10.40 -3.45 5.01
CA LYS A 25 9.80 -4.78 5.25
C LYS A 25 10.41 -5.46 6.48
N ARG A 26 11.74 -5.39 6.64
CA ARG A 26 12.44 -6.04 7.76
C ARG A 26 12.29 -5.30 9.08
N VAL A 27 12.43 -3.97 9.07
CA VAL A 27 12.49 -3.18 10.30
C VAL A 27 11.24 -2.35 10.55
N GLY A 28 10.27 -2.30 9.65
CA GLY A 28 9.14 -1.36 9.74
C GLY A 28 9.57 0.08 9.46
N VAL A 29 8.67 0.86 8.86
CA VAL A 29 9.00 2.22 8.36
C VAL A 29 9.53 3.16 9.46
N GLN A 30 9.04 3.01 10.70
CA GLN A 30 9.46 3.87 11.82
C GLN A 30 10.94 3.70 12.17
N ARG A 31 11.49 2.49 12.02
CA ARG A 31 12.89 2.17 12.35
C ARG A 31 13.85 2.38 11.17
N VAL A 32 13.35 2.78 10.01
CA VAL A 32 14.19 3.17 8.87
C VAL A 32 15.04 4.39 9.23
N THR A 33 16.34 4.32 8.92
CA THR A 33 17.29 5.44 9.06
C THR A 33 18.15 5.56 7.80
N MET A 34 18.60 6.78 7.49
CA MET A 34 19.48 7.03 6.33
C MET A 34 20.81 6.27 6.43
N ARG A 35 21.31 6.06 7.65
CA ARG A 35 22.52 5.25 7.89
C ARG A 35 22.29 3.78 7.59
N ALA A 36 21.16 3.22 8.02
CA ALA A 36 20.82 1.83 7.73
C ALA A 36 20.61 1.61 6.21
N LEU A 37 19.97 2.57 5.53
CA LEU A 37 19.80 2.55 4.08
C LEU A 37 21.17 2.60 3.35
N SER A 38 22.03 3.54 3.74
CA SER A 38 23.40 3.66 3.22
C SER A 38 24.22 2.40 3.42
N ALA A 39 24.14 1.78 4.61
CA ALA A 39 24.83 0.52 4.90
C ALA A 39 24.32 -0.63 4.03
N GLN A 40 23.01 -0.70 3.79
CA GLN A 40 22.42 -1.72 2.92
C GLN A 40 22.81 -1.56 1.45
N LEU A 41 22.89 -0.31 0.98
CA LEU A 41 23.30 0.02 -0.39
C LEU A 41 24.82 -0.08 -0.61
N GLY A 42 25.62 -0.26 0.46
CA GLY A 42 27.08 -0.20 0.35
C GLY A 42 27.61 1.16 -0.10
N ALA A 43 26.81 2.23 0.04
CA ALA A 43 27.09 3.55 -0.52
C ALA A 43 27.26 4.60 0.58
N ALA A 44 28.01 5.66 0.30
CA ALA A 44 28.15 6.77 1.25
C ALA A 44 26.82 7.52 1.44
N VAL A 45 26.52 7.93 2.67
CA VAL A 45 25.29 8.68 3.03
C VAL A 45 25.02 9.90 2.12
N PRO A 46 26.01 10.74 1.75
CA PRO A 46 25.77 11.83 0.82
C PRO A 46 25.28 11.39 -0.57
N SER A 47 25.60 10.17 -1.00
CA SER A 47 25.10 9.62 -2.26
C SER A 47 23.63 9.24 -2.15
N VAL A 48 23.23 8.61 -1.05
CA VAL A 48 21.83 8.30 -0.76
C VAL A 48 20.96 9.57 -0.73
N TYR A 49 21.46 10.65 -0.12
CA TYR A 49 20.75 11.93 -0.07
C TYR A 49 20.51 12.60 -1.43
N ARG A 50 21.24 12.22 -2.50
CA ARG A 50 20.95 12.69 -3.86
C ARG A 50 19.65 12.10 -4.42
N HIS A 51 19.26 10.92 -3.96
CA HIS A 51 18.03 10.23 -4.40
C HIS A 51 16.88 10.46 -3.43
N VAL A 52 17.16 10.54 -2.13
CA VAL A 52 16.17 10.73 -1.06
C VAL A 52 16.64 11.82 -0.10
N PRO A 53 16.22 13.09 -0.31
CA PRO A 53 16.81 14.24 0.38
C PRO A 53 16.59 14.25 1.89
N CYS A 54 15.60 13.51 2.39
CA CYS A 54 15.33 13.37 3.81
C CYS A 54 14.64 12.04 4.13
N LYS A 55 14.54 11.71 5.43
CA LYS A 55 13.83 10.52 5.89
C LYS A 55 12.37 10.53 5.43
N GLN A 56 11.70 11.69 5.46
CA GLN A 56 10.30 11.79 5.05
C GLN A 56 10.11 11.41 3.57
N ALA A 57 10.94 11.98 2.68
CA ALA A 57 10.93 11.62 1.25
C ALA A 57 11.23 10.13 1.02
N ALA A 58 12.13 9.54 1.81
CA ALA A 58 12.37 8.10 1.78
C ALA A 58 11.10 7.30 2.17
N LEU A 59 10.43 7.69 3.27
CA LEU A 59 9.21 7.03 3.71
C LEU A 59 8.06 7.16 2.69
N GLU A 60 7.94 8.31 2.04
CA GLU A 60 6.99 8.52 0.95
C GLU A 60 7.28 7.58 -0.22
N LEU A 61 8.54 7.46 -0.65
CA LEU A 61 8.91 6.50 -1.70
C LEU A 61 8.57 5.05 -1.34
N VAL A 62 8.69 4.64 -0.06
CA VAL A 62 8.22 3.31 0.38
C VAL A 62 6.72 3.17 0.19
N ALA A 63 5.95 4.19 0.58
CA ALA A 63 4.50 4.16 0.41
C ALA A 63 4.11 4.10 -1.07
N GLU A 64 4.74 4.93 -1.91
CA GLU A 64 4.53 4.92 -3.37
C GLU A 64 4.83 3.56 -3.99
N SER A 65 5.96 2.98 -3.61
CA SER A 65 6.41 1.70 -4.15
C SER A 65 5.47 0.56 -3.71
N VAL A 66 4.95 0.58 -2.47
CA VAL A 66 3.91 -0.37 -2.01
C VAL A 66 2.65 -0.25 -2.84
N LEU A 67 2.20 0.97 -3.13
CA LEU A 67 1.01 1.20 -3.95
C LEU A 67 1.20 0.74 -5.40
N GLU A 68 2.38 0.94 -5.97
CA GLU A 68 2.70 0.55 -7.34
C GLU A 68 2.69 -0.98 -7.56
N GLU A 69 2.99 -1.75 -6.51
CA GLU A 69 2.95 -3.21 -6.56
C GLU A 69 1.53 -3.80 -6.40
N ILE A 70 0.52 -3.00 -6.03
CA ILE A 70 -0.85 -3.51 -5.81
C ILE A 70 -1.40 -4.04 -7.14
N PRO A 71 -1.67 -5.37 -7.25
CA PRO A 71 -2.20 -5.91 -8.49
C PRO A 71 -3.62 -5.39 -8.75
N THR A 72 -3.86 -4.98 -9.99
CA THR A 72 -5.18 -4.60 -10.51
C THR A 72 -5.56 -5.51 -11.68
N SER A 73 -6.76 -6.08 -11.63
CA SER A 73 -7.32 -6.86 -12.75
C SER A 73 -8.18 -5.95 -13.62
N GLN A 74 -8.09 -6.06 -14.94
CA GLN A 74 -9.02 -5.38 -15.87
C GLN A 74 -10.19 -6.29 -16.30
N ASP A 75 -10.11 -7.57 -15.97
CA ASP A 75 -11.04 -8.58 -16.45
C ASP A 75 -12.12 -8.90 -15.42
N GLY A 76 -13.34 -9.10 -15.91
CA GLY A 76 -14.47 -9.57 -15.11
C GLY A 76 -15.34 -8.48 -14.47
N PRO A 77 -16.35 -8.91 -13.68
CA PRO A 77 -17.34 -8.02 -13.08
C PRO A 77 -16.72 -6.97 -12.15
N TRP A 78 -17.27 -5.75 -12.14
CA TRP A 78 -16.75 -4.62 -11.36
C TRP A 78 -16.67 -4.92 -9.86
N ASP A 79 -17.65 -5.65 -9.34
CA ASP A 79 -17.77 -6.00 -7.93
C ASP A 79 -16.68 -6.97 -7.49
N THR A 80 -16.39 -7.97 -8.32
CA THR A 80 -15.31 -8.94 -8.11
C THR A 80 -13.95 -8.24 -8.14
N ARG A 81 -13.72 -7.37 -9.14
CA ARG A 81 -12.51 -6.56 -9.25
C ARG A 81 -12.33 -5.61 -8.07
N LEU A 82 -13.43 -5.07 -7.52
CA LEU A 82 -13.39 -4.20 -6.35
C LEU A 82 -12.98 -4.98 -5.10
N VAL A 83 -13.53 -6.18 -4.88
CA VAL A 83 -13.12 -7.05 -3.77
C VAL A 83 -11.63 -7.42 -3.89
N GLU A 84 -11.17 -7.76 -5.10
CA GLU A 84 -9.76 -8.06 -5.37
C GLU A 84 -8.84 -6.86 -5.10
N LEU A 85 -9.19 -5.68 -5.62
CA LEU A 85 -8.43 -4.44 -5.41
C LEU A 85 -8.18 -4.18 -3.92
N TYR A 86 -9.23 -4.19 -3.11
CA TYR A 86 -9.10 -3.91 -1.68
C TYR A 86 -8.42 -5.05 -0.91
N SER A 87 -8.59 -6.31 -1.33
CA SER A 87 -7.86 -7.46 -0.76
C SER A 87 -6.36 -7.35 -1.00
N ASN A 88 -5.96 -7.06 -2.25
CA ASN A 88 -4.59 -6.87 -2.68
C ASN A 88 -3.94 -5.66 -2.01
N ALA A 89 -4.68 -4.56 -1.91
CA ALA A 89 -4.21 -3.37 -1.21
C ALA A 89 -3.92 -3.67 0.26
N ARG A 90 -4.82 -4.39 0.95
CA ARG A 90 -4.61 -4.77 2.35
C ARG A 90 -3.36 -5.61 2.53
N GLU A 91 -3.18 -6.63 1.70
CA GLU A 91 -2.01 -7.50 1.76
C GLU A 91 -0.72 -6.74 1.52
N SER A 92 -0.68 -5.88 0.49
CA SER A 92 0.49 -5.08 0.14
C SER A 92 0.88 -4.11 1.26
N ILE A 93 -0.11 -3.43 1.85
CA ILE A 93 0.09 -2.51 2.98
C ILE A 93 0.61 -3.25 4.22
N LEU A 94 0.02 -4.40 4.56
CA LEU A 94 0.48 -5.22 5.70
C LEU A 94 1.86 -5.84 5.48
N GLY A 95 2.28 -6.00 4.22
CA GLY A 95 3.63 -6.44 3.87
C GLY A 95 4.73 -5.48 4.34
N VAL A 96 4.41 -4.20 4.62
CA VAL A 96 5.37 -3.19 5.05
C VAL A 96 4.88 -2.48 6.32
N PRO A 97 5.31 -2.93 7.52
CA PRO A 97 4.77 -2.43 8.78
C PRO A 97 4.88 -0.91 8.96
N GLY A 98 3.75 -0.28 9.26
CA GLY A 98 3.58 1.15 9.53
C GLY A 98 3.40 2.02 8.29
N VAL A 99 3.40 1.45 7.08
CA VAL A 99 3.19 2.22 5.84
C VAL A 99 1.79 2.86 5.79
N ALA A 100 0.80 2.24 6.44
CA ALA A 100 -0.56 2.78 6.54
C ALA A 100 -0.62 4.18 7.16
N ASN A 101 0.26 4.49 8.12
CA ASN A 101 0.32 5.81 8.74
C ASN A 101 0.86 6.88 7.77
N ILE A 102 1.76 6.49 6.86
CA ILE A 102 2.26 7.38 5.81
C ILE A 102 1.15 7.64 4.80
N LEU A 103 0.44 6.58 4.37
CA LEU A 103 -0.69 6.70 3.44
C LEU A 103 -1.83 7.56 3.99
N GLN A 104 -2.11 7.48 5.28
CA GLN A 104 -3.12 8.33 5.95
C GLN A 104 -2.75 9.82 5.98
N ALA A 105 -1.46 10.16 5.93
CA ALA A 105 -1.02 11.54 5.83
C ALA A 105 -1.29 12.15 4.44
N GLY A 106 -1.71 11.33 3.46
CA GLY A 106 -2.12 11.77 2.13
C GLY A 106 -0.97 12.23 1.23
N PRO A 107 0.09 11.43 1.03
CA PRO A 107 1.13 11.78 0.07
C PRO A 107 0.52 11.86 -1.34
N GLU A 108 0.77 12.97 -2.04
CA GLU A 108 0.26 13.20 -3.39
C GLU A 108 1.06 12.44 -4.45
N SER A 109 0.97 11.11 -4.45
CA SER A 109 1.67 10.27 -5.41
C SER A 109 0.82 9.86 -6.61
N GLU A 110 1.47 9.63 -7.75
CA GLU A 110 0.79 9.14 -8.95
C GLU A 110 0.18 7.73 -8.72
N PRO A 111 0.87 6.75 -8.10
CA PRO A 111 0.26 5.46 -7.76
C PRO A 111 -1.01 5.60 -6.89
N ALA A 112 -1.01 6.50 -5.89
CA ALA A 112 -2.18 6.75 -5.05
C ALA A 112 -3.36 7.30 -5.87
N ARG A 113 -3.12 8.29 -6.73
CA ARG A 113 -4.15 8.84 -7.63
C ARG A 113 -4.71 7.79 -8.57
N ARG A 114 -3.85 6.96 -9.19
CA ARG A 114 -4.28 5.90 -10.10
C ARG A 114 -5.19 4.88 -9.40
N LEU A 115 -4.82 4.42 -8.20
CA LEU A 115 -5.62 3.46 -7.44
C LEU A 115 -6.94 4.06 -6.93
N ASP A 116 -6.91 5.31 -6.45
CA ASP A 116 -8.13 6.03 -6.03
C ASP A 116 -9.11 6.17 -7.19
N GLN A 117 -8.61 6.60 -8.36
CA GLN A 117 -9.42 6.71 -9.58
C GLN A 117 -9.96 5.34 -10.01
N TYR A 118 -9.12 4.30 -10.01
CA TYR A 118 -9.53 2.95 -10.39
C TYR A 118 -10.66 2.41 -9.49
N SER A 119 -10.57 2.61 -8.17
CA SER A 119 -11.63 2.24 -7.24
C SER A 119 -12.94 2.99 -7.53
N ARG A 120 -12.87 4.30 -7.77
CA ARG A 120 -14.05 5.11 -8.10
C ARG A 120 -14.70 4.67 -9.41
N ASP A 121 -13.91 4.31 -10.43
CA ASP A 121 -14.42 3.84 -11.72
C ASP A 121 -15.13 2.49 -11.60
N LEU A 122 -14.66 1.60 -10.71
CA LEU A 122 -15.36 0.35 -10.38
C LEU A 122 -16.68 0.63 -9.67
N ILE A 123 -16.69 1.53 -8.68
CA ILE A 123 -17.91 1.89 -7.93
C ILE A 123 -18.94 2.58 -8.85
N ALA A 124 -18.49 3.39 -9.81
CA ALA A 124 -19.38 4.07 -10.76
C ALA A 124 -20.19 3.10 -11.64
N GLN A 125 -19.66 1.88 -11.88
CA GLN A 125 -20.37 0.84 -12.63
C GLN A 125 -21.56 0.24 -11.87
N ALA A 126 -21.71 0.54 -10.57
CA ALA A 126 -22.84 0.09 -9.77
C ALA A 126 -24.14 0.88 -10.03
N GLY A 127 -24.11 1.97 -10.81
CA GLY A 127 -25.30 2.78 -11.11
C GLY A 127 -25.76 3.69 -9.96
N LEU A 128 -24.90 3.92 -8.96
CA LEU A 128 -25.20 4.82 -7.84
C LEU A 128 -25.21 6.28 -8.26
N THR A 129 -25.96 7.11 -7.53
CA THR A 129 -25.79 8.57 -7.59
C THR A 129 -24.37 8.97 -7.16
N LYS A 130 -23.87 10.11 -7.65
CA LYS A 130 -22.51 10.59 -7.31
C LYS A 130 -22.25 10.66 -5.79
N SER A 131 -23.24 11.11 -5.02
CA SER A 131 -23.14 11.20 -3.56
C SER A 131 -23.02 9.82 -2.91
N ARG A 132 -23.83 8.85 -3.35
CA ARG A 132 -23.77 7.47 -2.86
C ARG A 132 -22.47 6.77 -3.28
N ALA A 133 -21.98 7.00 -4.49
CA ALA A 133 -20.70 6.48 -4.96
C ALA A 133 -19.53 7.02 -4.13
N ALA A 134 -19.52 8.33 -3.83
CA ALA A 134 -18.52 8.92 -2.95
C ALA A 134 -18.57 8.36 -1.52
N ALA A 135 -19.78 8.16 -0.97
CA ALA A 135 -19.95 7.54 0.34
C ALA A 135 -19.46 6.09 0.37
N ALA A 136 -19.77 5.30 -0.67
CA ALA A 136 -19.31 3.92 -0.82
C ALA A 136 -17.77 3.85 -0.86
N HIS A 137 -17.13 4.74 -1.62
CA HIS A 137 -15.68 4.84 -1.67
C HIS A 137 -15.06 5.14 -0.30
N THR A 138 -15.63 6.12 0.43
CA THR A 138 -15.19 6.44 1.79
C THR A 138 -15.33 5.25 2.73
N VAL A 139 -16.44 4.50 2.66
CA VAL A 139 -16.65 3.30 3.49
C VAL A 139 -15.59 2.24 3.20
N LEU A 140 -15.30 1.97 1.93
CA LEU A 140 -14.29 0.97 1.54
C LEU A 140 -12.88 1.37 1.99
N CYS A 141 -12.49 2.64 1.80
CA CYS A 141 -11.20 3.15 2.29
C CYS A 141 -11.10 3.10 3.81
N THR A 142 -12.16 3.47 4.52
CA THR A 142 -12.23 3.38 5.99
C THR A 142 -12.11 1.94 6.46
N TYR A 143 -12.79 1.00 5.78
CA TYR A 143 -12.73 -0.41 6.10
C TYR A 143 -11.34 -0.99 5.88
N LEU A 144 -10.69 -0.66 4.76
CA LEU A 144 -9.30 -1.04 4.47
C LEU A 144 -8.36 -0.56 5.56
N LEU A 145 -8.30 0.76 5.80
CA LEU A 145 -7.38 1.36 6.76
C LEU A 145 -7.64 0.87 8.19
N GLY A 146 -8.91 0.76 8.59
CA GLY A 146 -9.29 0.22 9.90
C GLY A 146 -8.88 -1.25 10.06
N SER A 147 -9.02 -2.06 9.02
CA SER A 147 -8.60 -3.47 9.05
C SER A 147 -7.08 -3.64 9.16
N VAL A 148 -6.32 -2.72 8.58
CA VAL A 148 -4.85 -2.71 8.65
C VAL A 148 -4.42 -2.25 10.03
N ALA A 149 -4.96 -1.14 10.54
CA ALA A 149 -4.66 -0.63 11.87
C ALA A 149 -4.96 -1.67 12.96
N LEU A 150 -6.10 -2.38 12.85
CA LEU A 150 -6.45 -3.46 13.76
C LEU A 150 -5.45 -4.61 13.70
N GLU A 151 -5.01 -5.01 12.51
CA GLU A 151 -3.99 -6.06 12.35
C GLU A 151 -2.63 -5.64 12.91
N GLU A 152 -2.17 -4.41 12.64
CA GLU A 152 -0.89 -3.91 13.13
C GLU A 152 -0.86 -3.75 14.66
N SER A 153 -2.02 -3.56 15.30
CA SER A 153 -2.14 -3.54 16.76
C SER A 153 -1.98 -4.90 17.45
N ARG A 154 -2.00 -6.00 16.67
CA ARG A 154 -1.86 -7.35 17.21
C ARG A 154 -0.41 -7.69 17.53
N PRO A 155 -0.17 -8.65 18.45
CA PRO A 155 1.17 -9.13 18.74
C PRO A 155 1.87 -9.71 17.50
N ALA A 156 3.15 -9.38 17.31
CA ALA A 156 3.92 -9.81 16.14
C ALA A 156 4.13 -11.33 16.06
N ASP A 157 4.04 -12.03 17.19
CA ASP A 157 4.20 -13.48 17.34
C ASP A 157 2.91 -14.28 17.10
N GLU A 158 1.85 -13.64 16.59
CA GLU A 158 0.62 -14.33 16.22
C GLU A 158 0.85 -15.44 15.17
N ALA A 159 0.19 -16.58 15.39
CA ALA A 159 0.31 -17.76 14.54
C ALA A 159 -0.17 -17.49 13.09
N PRO A 160 0.45 -18.11 12.07
CA PRO A 160 0.05 -17.95 10.66
C PRO A 160 -1.43 -18.25 10.37
N ARG A 161 -2.07 -19.10 11.20
CA ARG A 161 -3.51 -19.38 11.11
C ARG A 161 -4.37 -18.17 11.44
N ALA A 162 -3.98 -17.36 12.41
CA ALA A 162 -4.69 -16.14 12.78
C ALA A 162 -4.68 -15.13 11.62
N ARG A 163 -3.51 -14.88 11.02
CA ARG A 163 -3.37 -13.99 9.86
C ARG A 163 -4.20 -14.43 8.65
N ARG A 164 -4.28 -15.73 8.38
CA ARG A 164 -5.17 -16.25 7.33
C ARG A 164 -6.64 -16.04 7.66
N GLN A 165 -7.02 -16.23 8.92
CA GLN A 165 -8.39 -16.01 9.37
C GLN A 165 -8.80 -14.53 9.23
N THR A 166 -7.89 -13.60 9.48
CA THR A 166 -8.17 -12.16 9.42
C THR A 166 -8.25 -11.68 7.97
N ALA A 167 -7.40 -12.20 7.08
CA ALA A 167 -7.53 -11.99 5.64
C ALA A 167 -8.87 -12.52 5.10
N ALA A 168 -9.29 -13.71 5.53
CA ALA A 168 -10.59 -14.28 5.14
C ALA A 168 -11.77 -13.45 5.67
N GLN A 169 -11.70 -12.98 6.93
CA GLN A 169 -12.71 -12.09 7.52
C GLN A 169 -12.80 -10.76 6.79
N PHE A 170 -11.65 -10.19 6.41
CA PHE A 170 -11.62 -8.96 5.63
C PHE A 170 -12.30 -9.12 4.27
N ARG A 171 -11.98 -10.19 3.54
CA ARG A 171 -12.62 -10.49 2.26
C ARG A 171 -14.13 -10.70 2.41
N ALA A 172 -14.57 -11.48 3.39
CA ALA A 172 -15.99 -11.67 3.65
C ALA A 172 -16.71 -10.36 4.00
N GLY A 173 -16.06 -9.45 4.73
CA GLY A 173 -16.60 -8.11 4.99
C GLY A 173 -16.70 -7.24 3.74
N LEU A 174 -15.72 -7.31 2.84
CA LEU A 174 -15.82 -6.66 1.52
C LEU A 174 -17.01 -7.20 0.73
N ASP A 175 -17.23 -8.52 0.71
CA ASP A 175 -18.37 -9.12 0.01
C ASP A 175 -19.71 -8.58 0.53
N VAL A 176 -19.84 -8.37 1.86
CA VAL A 176 -21.03 -7.75 2.47
C VAL A 176 -21.20 -6.30 2.02
N ILE A 177 -20.14 -5.50 2.06
CA ILE A 177 -20.18 -4.08 1.64
C ILE A 177 -20.54 -3.98 0.15
N VAL A 178 -19.89 -4.77 -0.70
CA VAL A 178 -20.09 -4.77 -2.16
C VAL A 178 -21.49 -5.27 -2.53
N ALA A 179 -22.02 -6.27 -1.82
CA ALA A 179 -23.42 -6.67 -1.98
C ALA A 179 -24.40 -5.52 -1.69
N GLY A 180 -24.15 -4.73 -0.64
CA GLY A 180 -24.94 -3.54 -0.31
C GLY A 180 -24.83 -2.43 -1.36
N ILE A 181 -23.64 -2.22 -1.93
CA ILE A 181 -23.42 -1.29 -3.05
C ILE A 181 -24.25 -1.74 -4.27
N ARG A 182 -24.17 -3.04 -4.62
CA ARG A 182 -24.90 -3.62 -5.75
C ARG A 182 -26.41 -3.48 -5.60
N SER A 183 -26.96 -3.79 -4.42
CA SER A 183 -28.40 -3.68 -4.18
C SER A 183 -28.89 -2.23 -4.23
N SER A 184 -28.07 -1.29 -3.77
CA SER A 184 -28.43 0.13 -3.74
C SER A 184 -28.52 0.77 -5.13
N GLY A 185 -27.82 0.21 -6.13
CA GLY A 185 -27.92 0.67 -7.53
C GLY A 185 -29.12 0.12 -8.30
N GLN A 186 -29.72 -0.98 -7.83
CA GLN A 186 -30.85 -1.63 -8.50
C GLN A 186 -32.21 -1.07 -8.08
N GLY A 187 -32.27 -0.30 -6.97
CA GLY A 187 -33.52 0.21 -6.39
C GLY A 187 -33.92 1.63 -6.79
N ASP A 188 -33.10 2.34 -7.59
CA ASP A 188 -33.32 3.74 -8.00
C ASP A 188 -33.88 3.86 -9.45
N VAL A 189 -34.50 2.79 -10.01
CA VAL A 189 -35.18 2.80 -11.33
C VAL A 189 -36.69 2.90 -11.17
#